data_AF-A0A5B0BNX9-F1
#
_entry.id   AF-A0A5B0BNX9-F1
#
_cell.length_a   1.000
_cell.length_b   1.000
_cell.length_c   1.000
_cell.angle_alpha   90.00
_cell.angle_beta   90.00
_cell.angle_gamma   90.00
#
_symmetry.space_group_name_H-M   'P 1'
#
loop_
_entity.id
_entity.type
_entity.pdbx_description
1 polymer ?
#
loop_
_entity_poly.entity_id
_entity_poly.type
_entity_poly.pdbx_seq_one_letter_code
_entity_poly.pdbx_strand_id
1 'polypeptide(L)'
;MDTQKGNAGWSDAELEASVDAYLKMLKLEQSGQAFKKSVENRLLREGPLSLRSASSIEYRMQNISAVIQLLGWQPIKGYVPAKNVGVGVSARIRAVLEAKAVLDAETYVATADEAELEARAATLQKLAITAEPQGIVNPQQVSTTSTSYVRAPQVRAWVRQKAKGICEGCGEPAPFTGHDGTPFLEVHHVKFLAQDGSDRTSNAVALCPNCHQRCHRSSDRHVFTAELYLKIARLREE
;
A
#
# COMPACT_ATOMS: atom_id res chain seq x y z
N MET A 1 44.95 -27.57 -22.17
CA MET A 1 44.60 -26.16 -22.49
C MET A 1 43.96 -25.59 -21.25
N ASP A 2 44.79 -24.96 -20.43
CA ASP A 2 44.39 -24.26 -19.22
C ASP A 2 43.56 -23.04 -19.61
N THR A 3 42.25 -23.12 -19.37
CA THR A 3 41.37 -21.96 -19.41
C THR A 3 41.74 -21.06 -18.24
N GLN A 4 42.46 -19.99 -18.53
CA GLN A 4 42.70 -18.88 -17.62
C GLN A 4 41.35 -18.40 -17.07
N LYS A 5 41.04 -18.80 -15.82
CA LYS A 5 39.96 -18.21 -15.02
C LYS A 5 40.37 -16.77 -14.73
N GLY A 6 40.00 -15.85 -15.62
CA GLY A 6 40.05 -14.43 -15.34
C GLY A 6 39.27 -14.17 -14.06
N ASN A 7 39.96 -13.66 -13.04
CA ASN A 7 39.37 -13.23 -11.78
C ASN A 7 38.61 -11.90 -12.00
N ALA A 8 37.67 -11.91 -12.93
CA ALA A 8 36.73 -10.82 -13.12
C ALA A 8 35.68 -10.92 -12.02
N GLY A 9 35.63 -9.90 -11.18
CA GLY A 9 34.60 -9.75 -10.15
C GLY A 9 33.18 -9.85 -10.73
N TRP A 10 32.18 -9.92 -9.86
CA TRP A 10 30.78 -9.90 -10.30
C TRP A 10 30.45 -8.55 -10.93
N SER A 11 29.92 -8.57 -12.16
CA SER A 11 29.38 -7.37 -12.82
C SER A 11 28.03 -6.98 -12.22
N ASP A 12 27.59 -5.74 -12.46
CA ASP A 12 26.29 -5.28 -11.94
C ASP A 12 25.13 -6.07 -12.54
N ALA A 13 25.18 -6.37 -13.84
CA ALA A 13 24.17 -7.20 -14.51
C ALA A 13 24.07 -8.62 -13.91
N GLU A 14 25.20 -9.23 -13.51
CA GLU A 14 25.18 -10.54 -12.86
C GLU A 14 24.61 -10.47 -11.44
N LEU A 15 24.90 -9.39 -10.69
CA LEU A 15 24.32 -9.16 -9.37
C LEU A 15 22.81 -8.93 -9.47
N GLU A 16 22.39 -8.12 -10.45
CA GLU A 16 21.01 -7.84 -10.78
C GLU A 16 20.22 -9.11 -11.08
N ALA A 17 20.69 -9.94 -12.02
CA ALA A 17 20.05 -11.21 -12.36
C ALA A 17 19.97 -12.17 -11.15
N SER A 18 20.99 -12.16 -10.29
CA SER A 18 20.98 -12.98 -9.07
C SER A 18 19.94 -12.50 -8.06
N VAL A 19 19.82 -11.19 -7.89
CA VAL A 19 18.81 -10.58 -7.01
C VAL A 19 17.41 -10.82 -7.55
N ASP A 20 17.16 -10.63 -8.85
CA ASP A 20 15.86 -10.90 -9.49
C ASP A 20 15.39 -12.34 -9.24
N ALA A 21 16.26 -13.32 -9.48
CA ALA A 21 15.96 -14.72 -9.23
C ALA A 21 15.71 -15.01 -7.75
N TYR A 22 16.48 -14.38 -6.85
CA TYR A 22 16.28 -14.51 -5.41
C TYR A 22 14.89 -13.98 -5.00
N LEU A 23 14.52 -12.78 -5.44
CA LEU A 23 13.23 -12.16 -5.09
C LEU A 23 12.04 -12.92 -5.66
N LYS A 24 12.17 -13.45 -6.88
CA LYS A 24 11.19 -14.36 -7.46
C LYS A 24 10.97 -15.59 -6.58
N MET A 25 12.04 -16.25 -6.14
CA MET A 25 11.93 -17.41 -5.24
C MET A 25 11.37 -17.03 -3.86
N LEU A 26 11.76 -15.87 -3.31
CA LEU A 26 11.24 -15.38 -2.04
C LEU A 26 9.73 -15.13 -2.11
N LYS A 27 9.24 -14.53 -3.20
CA LYS A 27 7.80 -14.32 -3.45
C LYS A 27 7.04 -15.65 -3.50
N LEU A 28 7.61 -16.67 -4.16
CA LEU A 28 7.02 -18.01 -4.20
C LEU A 28 6.94 -18.62 -2.80
N GLU A 29 8.02 -18.55 -2.01
CA GLU A 29 8.05 -19.06 -0.63
C GLU A 29 7.01 -18.37 0.27
N GLN A 30 6.90 -17.04 0.20
CA GLN A 30 5.92 -16.25 0.95
C GLN A 30 4.47 -16.58 0.56
N SER A 31 4.23 -16.92 -0.71
CA SER A 31 2.92 -17.33 -1.21
C SER A 31 2.59 -18.81 -0.95
N GLY A 32 3.48 -19.57 -0.29
CA GLY A 32 3.32 -21.00 -0.06
C GLY A 32 3.45 -21.87 -1.32
N GLN A 33 3.91 -21.29 -2.44
CA GLN A 33 4.13 -22.01 -3.69
C GLN A 33 5.48 -22.74 -3.67
N ALA A 34 5.50 -23.97 -4.18
CA ALA A 34 6.71 -24.75 -4.27
C ALA A 34 7.65 -24.20 -5.36
N PHE A 35 8.94 -24.14 -5.06
CA PHE A 35 10.00 -23.84 -6.02
C PHE A 35 11.20 -24.76 -5.79
N LYS A 36 12.07 -24.91 -6.80
CA LYS A 36 13.28 -25.73 -6.71
C LYS A 36 14.52 -24.89 -6.97
N LYS A 37 15.36 -24.71 -5.95
CA LYS A 37 16.63 -23.95 -6.04
C LYS A 37 17.53 -24.41 -7.19
N SER A 38 17.60 -25.73 -7.41
CA SER A 38 18.40 -26.32 -8.49
C SER A 38 17.90 -25.96 -9.88
N VAL A 39 16.59 -25.77 -10.06
CA VAL A 39 15.99 -25.35 -11.32
C VAL A 39 16.33 -23.89 -11.59
N GLU A 40 16.16 -23.01 -10.61
CA GLU A 40 16.48 -21.58 -10.77
C GLU A 40 17.97 -21.35 -11.04
N ASN A 41 18.85 -22.07 -10.32
CA ASN A 41 20.30 -22.03 -10.55
C ASN A 41 20.65 -22.46 -11.99
N ARG A 42 20.01 -23.52 -12.50
CA ARG A 42 20.21 -23.95 -13.89
C ARG A 42 19.75 -22.88 -14.88
N LEU A 43 18.56 -22.28 -14.69
CA LEU A 43 18.06 -21.21 -15.57
C LEU A 43 19.01 -20.01 -15.60
N LEU A 44 19.57 -19.62 -14.46
CA LEU A 44 20.57 -18.55 -14.40
C LEU A 44 21.82 -18.87 -15.22
N ARG A 45 22.31 -20.12 -15.16
CA ARG A 45 23.47 -20.57 -15.95
C ARG A 45 23.17 -20.77 -17.43
N GLU A 46 21.93 -21.06 -17.78
CA GLU A 46 21.50 -21.15 -19.18
C GLU A 46 21.29 -19.74 -19.79
N GLY A 47 21.17 -18.70 -18.96
CA GLY A 47 21.01 -17.32 -19.40
C GLY A 47 22.09 -16.37 -18.84
N PRO A 48 21.72 -15.41 -17.98
CA PRO A 48 22.56 -14.25 -17.67
C PRO A 48 23.85 -14.57 -16.90
N LEU A 49 23.92 -15.74 -16.24
CA LEU A 49 25.07 -16.18 -15.44
C LEU A 49 25.79 -17.38 -16.07
N SER A 50 25.80 -17.47 -17.41
CA SER A 50 26.39 -18.61 -18.15
C SER A 50 27.88 -18.84 -17.91
N LEU A 51 28.60 -17.81 -17.47
CA LEU A 51 30.02 -17.89 -17.12
C LEU A 51 30.27 -18.26 -15.65
N ARG A 52 29.22 -18.37 -14.82
CA ARG A 52 29.33 -18.67 -13.39
C ARG A 52 29.04 -20.13 -13.09
N SER A 53 29.76 -20.68 -12.12
CA SER A 53 29.52 -22.06 -11.66
C SER A 53 28.27 -22.13 -10.77
N ALA A 54 27.65 -23.31 -10.72
CA ALA A 54 26.49 -23.54 -9.86
C ALA A 54 26.77 -23.21 -8.38
N SER A 55 27.94 -23.60 -7.88
CA SER A 55 28.38 -23.31 -6.51
C SER A 55 28.61 -21.81 -6.27
N SER A 56 29.09 -21.07 -7.28
CA SER A 56 29.28 -19.62 -7.17
C SER A 56 27.94 -18.89 -7.07
N ILE A 57 26.93 -19.34 -7.81
CA ILE A 57 25.56 -18.81 -7.74
C ILE A 57 24.91 -19.16 -6.40
N GLU A 58 25.05 -20.40 -5.92
CA GLU A 58 24.52 -20.80 -4.60
C GLU A 58 25.09 -19.90 -3.49
N TYR A 59 26.39 -19.63 -3.51
CA TYR A 59 27.02 -18.72 -2.54
C TYR A 59 26.56 -17.26 -2.71
N ARG A 60 26.31 -16.81 -3.94
CA ARG A 60 25.73 -15.49 -4.21
C ARG A 60 24.35 -15.35 -3.58
N MET A 61 23.51 -16.38 -3.64
CA MET A 61 22.21 -16.39 -2.96
C MET A 61 22.36 -16.27 -1.44
N GLN A 62 23.35 -16.93 -0.84
CA GLN A 62 23.67 -16.77 0.60
C GLN A 62 24.17 -15.36 0.94
N ASN A 63 24.93 -14.71 0.05
CA ASN A 63 25.31 -13.30 0.22
C ASN A 63 24.08 -12.39 0.19
N ILE A 64 23.13 -12.64 -0.73
CA ILE A 64 21.86 -11.89 -0.79
C ILE A 64 21.05 -12.10 0.50
N SER A 65 20.96 -13.34 1.01
CA SER A 65 20.31 -13.63 2.29
C SER A 65 20.91 -12.86 3.46
N ALA A 66 22.24 -12.71 3.50
CA ALA A 66 22.92 -11.92 4.52
C ALA A 66 22.55 -10.42 4.43
N VAL A 67 22.50 -9.86 3.22
CA VAL A 67 22.11 -8.44 3.03
C VAL A 67 20.63 -8.23 3.38
N ILE A 68 19.73 -9.13 2.97
CA ILE A 68 18.30 -9.11 3.33
C ILE A 68 18.11 -9.15 4.86
N GLN A 69 18.89 -9.96 5.56
CA GLN A 69 18.86 -10.02 7.02
C GLN A 69 19.32 -8.70 7.66
N LEU A 70 20.34 -8.05 7.11
CA LEU A 70 20.79 -6.73 7.56
C LEU A 70 19.73 -5.63 7.33
N LEU A 71 18.90 -5.77 6.30
CA LEU A 71 17.75 -4.89 6.03
C LEU A 71 16.52 -5.23 6.91
N GLY A 72 16.62 -6.22 7.80
CA GLY A 72 15.55 -6.61 8.72
C GLY A 72 14.49 -7.55 8.13
N TRP A 73 14.71 -8.07 6.92
CA TRP A 73 13.78 -9.01 6.28
C TRP A 73 14.15 -10.47 6.55
N GLN A 74 13.16 -11.36 6.44
CA GLN A 74 13.39 -12.79 6.55
C GLN A 74 13.94 -13.36 5.23
N PRO A 75 15.12 -14.02 5.24
CA PRO A 75 15.66 -14.67 4.05
C PRO A 75 14.88 -15.95 3.71
N ILE A 76 15.11 -16.46 2.50
CA ILE A 76 14.59 -17.77 2.06
C ILE A 76 15.16 -18.84 3.00
N LYS A 77 14.31 -19.69 3.58
CA LYS A 77 14.73 -20.69 4.58
C LYS A 77 15.84 -21.62 4.07
N GLY A 78 15.84 -21.92 2.78
CA GLY A 78 16.81 -22.78 2.11
C GLY A 78 18.15 -22.12 1.76
N TYR A 79 18.33 -20.82 1.98
CA TYR A 79 19.60 -20.11 1.78
C TYR A 79 20.08 -19.52 3.11
N VAL A 80 20.99 -20.24 3.78
CA VAL A 80 21.59 -19.78 5.02
C VAL A 80 22.45 -18.53 4.75
N PRO A 81 22.24 -17.41 5.47
CA PRO A 81 23.04 -16.20 5.33
C PRO A 81 24.55 -16.46 5.40
N ALA A 82 25.29 -15.87 4.46
CA ALA A 82 26.75 -15.96 4.46
C ALA A 82 27.35 -15.23 5.68
N LYS A 83 28.30 -15.86 6.37
CA LYS A 83 28.95 -15.29 7.56
C LYS A 83 29.72 -14.00 7.28
N ASN A 84 30.32 -13.90 6.09
CA ASN A 84 31.10 -12.75 5.65
C ASN A 84 30.70 -12.44 4.21
N VAL A 85 30.37 -11.18 3.95
CA VAL A 85 30.15 -10.63 2.60
C VAL A 85 31.12 -9.47 2.43
N GLY A 86 31.90 -9.47 1.34
CA GLY A 86 32.85 -8.39 1.08
C GLY A 86 32.13 -7.04 0.98
N VAL A 87 32.68 -5.98 1.59
CA VAL A 87 32.02 -4.67 1.76
C VAL A 87 31.50 -4.10 0.43
N GLY A 88 32.33 -4.09 -0.62
CA GLY A 88 31.91 -3.57 -1.93
C GLY A 88 30.81 -4.40 -2.61
N VAL A 89 30.81 -5.71 -2.39
CA VAL A 89 29.78 -6.61 -2.94
C VAL A 89 28.47 -6.47 -2.15
N SER A 90 28.56 -6.35 -0.82
CA SER A 90 27.42 -6.10 0.05
C SER A 90 26.70 -4.79 -0.33
N ALA A 91 27.47 -3.70 -0.52
CA ALA A 91 26.93 -2.40 -0.94
C ALA A 91 26.21 -2.47 -2.30
N ARG A 92 26.79 -3.19 -3.27
CA ARG A 92 26.18 -3.36 -4.61
C ARG A 92 24.93 -4.23 -4.57
N ILE A 93 24.93 -5.34 -3.83
CA ILE A 93 23.72 -6.15 -3.62
C ILE A 93 22.65 -5.33 -2.94
N ARG A 94 23.00 -4.54 -1.92
CA ARG A 94 22.08 -3.65 -1.24
C ARG A 94 21.45 -2.65 -2.20
N ALA A 95 22.24 -1.98 -3.03
CA ALA A 95 21.73 -1.03 -4.01
C ALA A 95 20.75 -1.69 -5.00
N VAL A 96 21.06 -2.91 -5.46
CA VAL A 96 20.16 -3.66 -6.36
C VAL A 96 18.90 -4.13 -5.63
N LEU A 97 19.01 -4.57 -4.37
CA LEU A 97 17.85 -4.93 -3.55
C LEU A 97 16.98 -3.72 -3.28
N GLU A 98 17.52 -2.57 -2.89
CA GLU A 98 16.75 -1.34 -2.70
C GLU A 98 16.07 -0.89 -4.02
N ALA A 99 16.68 -1.16 -5.17
CA ALA A 99 16.08 -0.87 -6.47
C ALA A 99 14.98 -1.87 -6.91
N LYS A 100 14.93 -3.08 -6.34
CA LYS A 100 14.12 -4.21 -6.89
C LYS A 100 13.26 -4.94 -5.87
N ALA A 101 13.82 -5.15 -4.69
CA ALA A 101 13.20 -5.77 -3.56
C ALA A 101 12.58 -4.68 -2.69
N VAL A 102 11.26 -4.68 -2.66
CA VAL A 102 10.48 -4.07 -1.57
C VAL A 102 10.59 -2.55 -1.52
N LEU A 103 9.55 -1.96 -2.12
CA LEU A 103 9.17 -0.56 -2.09
C LEU A 103 10.00 0.24 -3.08
N ASP A 104 9.30 0.79 -4.08
CA ASP A 104 9.80 1.97 -4.76
C ASP A 104 10.38 2.90 -3.69
N ALA A 105 11.58 3.46 -3.88
CA ALA A 105 12.16 4.40 -2.93
C ALA A 105 11.13 5.50 -2.57
N GLU A 106 10.24 5.81 -3.53
CA GLU A 106 9.06 6.65 -3.38
C GLU A 106 8.11 6.24 -2.24
N THR A 107 7.97 4.96 -1.91
CA THR A 107 7.03 4.49 -0.86
C THR A 107 7.41 5.00 0.53
N TYR A 108 8.69 5.26 0.76
CA TYR A 108 9.18 5.84 2.01
C TYR A 108 9.28 7.37 1.96
N VAL A 109 9.09 7.98 0.79
CA VAL A 109 9.13 9.43 0.64
C VAL A 109 7.90 10.04 1.30
N ALA A 110 8.11 11.10 2.09
CA ALA A 110 7.02 11.88 2.63
C ALA A 110 6.30 12.64 1.51
N THR A 111 4.98 12.69 1.57
CA THR A 111 4.15 13.41 0.59
C THR A 111 3.05 14.17 1.32
N ALA A 112 2.60 15.25 0.71
CA ALA A 112 1.45 16.01 1.18
C ALA A 112 0.14 15.63 0.46
N ASP A 113 0.22 14.74 -0.54
CA ASP A 113 -0.95 14.12 -1.15
C ASP A 113 -1.46 13.00 -0.24
N GLU A 114 -2.63 13.20 0.35
CA GLU A 114 -3.24 12.25 1.29
C GLU A 114 -3.52 10.88 0.66
N ALA A 115 -3.93 10.83 -0.61
CA ALA A 115 -4.26 9.56 -1.28
C ALA A 115 -2.99 8.75 -1.55
N GLU A 116 -1.92 9.43 -1.94
CA GLU A 116 -0.61 8.82 -2.09
C GLU A 116 -0.04 8.35 -0.74
N LEU A 117 -0.14 9.17 0.30
CA LEU A 117 0.29 8.83 1.65
C LEU A 117 -0.39 7.56 2.16
N GLU A 118 -1.72 7.47 2.06
CA GLU A 118 -2.49 6.29 2.47
C GLU A 118 -2.16 5.05 1.64
N ALA A 119 -1.93 5.18 0.33
CA ALA A 119 -1.52 4.06 -0.52
C ALA A 119 -0.14 3.51 -0.12
N ARG A 120 0.81 4.41 0.17
CA ARG A 120 2.15 4.04 0.67
C ARG A 120 2.06 3.40 2.05
N ALA A 121 1.29 3.99 2.97
CA ALA A 121 1.05 3.46 4.32
C ALA A 121 0.42 2.06 4.29
N ALA A 122 -0.60 1.83 3.46
CA ALA A 122 -1.24 0.52 3.29
C ALA A 122 -0.28 -0.55 2.74
N THR A 123 0.74 -0.14 1.97
CA THR A 123 1.79 -1.04 1.51
C THR A 123 2.75 -1.38 2.65
N LEU A 124 3.19 -0.37 3.40
CA LEU A 124 4.08 -0.55 4.57
C LEU A 124 3.41 -1.37 5.68
N GLN A 125 2.11 -1.22 5.90
CA GLN A 125 1.34 -1.95 6.92
C GLN A 125 1.35 -3.48 6.69
N LYS A 126 1.56 -3.95 5.46
CA LYS A 126 1.66 -5.38 5.15
C LYS A 126 3.03 -5.97 5.51
N LEU A 127 3.98 -5.13 5.88
CA LEU A 127 5.33 -5.52 6.28
C LEU A 127 5.42 -5.58 7.81
N ALA A 128 6.43 -6.30 8.30
CA ALA A 128 6.74 -6.30 9.72
C ALA A 128 7.43 -4.99 10.12
N ILE A 129 6.71 -4.12 10.85
CA ILE A 129 7.27 -2.92 11.46
C ILE A 129 7.82 -3.30 12.84
N THR A 130 9.13 -3.46 12.94
CA THR A 130 9.80 -3.96 14.16
C THR A 130 10.32 -2.87 15.08
N ALA A 131 10.39 -1.63 14.60
CA ALA A 131 10.88 -0.47 15.34
C ALA A 131 9.95 0.72 15.13
N GLU A 132 9.83 1.56 16.15
CA GLU A 132 9.08 2.81 16.08
C GLU A 132 9.74 3.79 15.10
N PRO A 133 9.00 4.33 14.11
CA PRO A 133 9.55 5.29 13.16
C PRO A 133 9.84 6.63 13.86
N GLN A 134 10.95 7.28 13.51
CA GLN A 134 11.34 8.57 14.09
C GLN A 134 10.41 9.73 13.69
N GLY A 135 9.69 9.60 12.56
CA GLY A 135 8.82 10.63 12.03
C GLY A 135 9.59 11.86 11.48
N ILE A 136 8.87 12.98 11.32
CA ILE A 136 9.42 14.27 10.88
C ILE A 136 9.12 15.30 11.96
N VAL A 137 10.17 15.83 12.60
CA VAL A 137 10.04 16.79 13.72
C VAL A 137 9.39 18.10 13.28
N ASN A 138 9.77 18.61 12.10
CA ASN A 138 9.25 19.85 11.53
C ASN A 138 8.71 19.57 10.12
N PRO A 139 7.45 19.13 9.98
CA PRO A 139 6.88 18.81 8.67
C PRO A 139 6.77 20.06 7.81
N GLN A 140 7.11 19.92 6.53
CA GLN A 140 6.96 21.01 5.56
C GLN A 140 5.47 21.29 5.31
N GLN A 141 5.07 22.55 5.47
CA GLN A 141 3.74 23.00 5.08
C GLN A 141 3.70 23.25 3.56
N VAL A 142 2.66 22.75 2.90
CA VAL A 142 2.37 23.05 1.50
C VAL A 142 0.97 23.63 1.36
N SER A 143 0.78 24.51 0.38
CA SER A 143 -0.54 25.05 0.03
C SER A 143 -1.09 24.32 -1.19
N THR A 144 -2.37 23.93 -1.14
CA THR A 144 -3.05 23.24 -2.25
C THR A 144 -4.26 24.04 -2.71
N THR A 145 -4.54 24.00 -4.02
CA THR A 145 -5.77 24.57 -4.58
C THR A 145 -6.84 23.48 -4.61
N SER A 146 -8.03 23.76 -4.08
CA SER A 146 -9.16 22.83 -4.13
C SER A 146 -10.39 23.48 -4.75
N THR A 147 -11.17 22.66 -5.46
CA THR A 147 -12.48 23.07 -5.98
C THR A 147 -13.55 22.66 -4.96
N SER A 148 -14.51 23.54 -4.71
CA SER A 148 -15.64 23.27 -3.84
C SER A 148 -16.95 23.73 -4.47
N TYR A 149 -18.05 23.11 -4.04
CA TYR A 149 -19.39 23.46 -4.49
C TYR A 149 -20.05 24.40 -3.48
N VAL A 150 -20.70 25.45 -3.98
CA VAL A 150 -21.64 26.25 -3.18
C VAL A 150 -22.87 25.40 -2.91
N ARG A 151 -23.29 25.30 -1.64
CA ARG A 151 -24.39 24.44 -1.20
C ARG A 151 -25.44 25.22 -0.43
N ALA A 152 -26.70 24.84 -0.61
CA ALA A 152 -27.84 25.44 0.08
C ALA A 152 -27.89 24.98 1.54
N PRO A 153 -27.75 25.88 2.54
CA PRO A 153 -27.74 25.50 3.94
C PRO A 153 -29.07 24.87 4.39
N GLN A 154 -30.19 25.26 3.76
CA GLN A 154 -31.51 24.70 4.10
C GLN A 154 -31.59 23.19 3.83
N VAL A 155 -30.89 22.67 2.81
CA VAL A 155 -30.88 21.24 2.50
C VAL A 155 -30.27 20.45 3.66
N ARG A 156 -29.11 20.90 4.17
CA ARG A 156 -28.44 20.22 5.30
C ARG A 156 -29.26 20.30 6.58
N ALA A 157 -29.83 21.47 6.87
CA ALA A 157 -30.67 21.67 8.05
C ALA A 157 -31.89 20.75 8.02
N TRP A 158 -32.60 20.71 6.89
CA TRP A 158 -33.80 19.90 6.73
C TRP A 158 -33.51 18.40 6.84
N VAL A 159 -32.44 17.92 6.19
CA VAL A 159 -32.05 16.49 6.23
C VAL A 159 -31.71 16.05 7.67
N ARG A 160 -30.96 16.86 8.42
CA ARG A 160 -30.66 16.57 9.83
C ARG A 160 -31.89 16.59 10.73
N GLN A 161 -32.80 17.54 10.53
CA GLN A 161 -34.07 17.60 11.27
C GLN A 161 -34.93 16.36 11.00
N LYS A 162 -34.99 15.88 9.75
CA LYS A 162 -35.71 14.65 9.41
C LYS A 162 -35.10 13.41 10.04
N ALA A 163 -33.77 13.35 10.12
CA ALA A 163 -33.04 12.25 10.73
C ALA A 163 -33.20 12.17 12.26
N LYS A 164 -33.56 13.28 12.93
CA LYS A 164 -33.80 13.33 14.39
C LYS A 164 -32.64 12.76 15.23
N GLY A 165 -31.41 13.00 14.77
CA GLY A 165 -30.21 12.50 15.44
C GLY A 165 -29.98 10.99 15.29
N ILE A 166 -30.72 10.31 14.41
CA ILE A 166 -30.51 8.90 14.07
C ILE A 166 -29.90 8.81 12.68
N CYS A 167 -28.83 8.02 12.53
CA CYS A 167 -28.20 7.77 11.24
C CYS A 167 -29.16 7.08 10.28
N GLU A 168 -29.36 7.64 9.09
CA GLU A 168 -30.28 7.08 8.10
C GLU A 168 -29.74 5.80 7.45
N GLY A 169 -28.43 5.58 7.49
CA GLY A 169 -27.76 4.35 7.05
C GLY A 169 -27.96 3.19 8.03
N CYS A 170 -27.27 3.22 9.17
CA CYS A 170 -27.30 2.12 10.14
C CYS A 170 -28.51 2.11 11.09
N GLY A 171 -29.19 3.24 11.27
CA GLY A 171 -30.29 3.35 12.26
C GLY A 171 -29.82 3.61 13.70
N GLU A 172 -28.52 3.76 13.94
CA GLU A 172 -27.98 4.08 15.27
C GLU A 172 -28.06 5.58 15.57
N PRO A 173 -28.14 5.98 16.86
CA PRO A 173 -28.00 7.38 17.26
C PRO A 173 -26.69 8.00 16.80
N ALA A 174 -26.67 9.33 16.69
CA ALA A 174 -25.45 10.09 16.46
C ALA A 174 -24.40 9.73 17.52
N PRO A 175 -23.12 9.57 17.13
CA PRO A 175 -22.07 9.08 18.03
C PRO A 175 -21.74 10.06 19.17
N PHE A 176 -22.02 11.35 18.97
CA PHE A 176 -21.81 12.40 19.96
C PHE A 176 -22.68 13.62 19.62
N THR A 177 -22.72 14.58 20.53
CA THR A 177 -23.36 15.88 20.35
C THR A 177 -22.32 16.97 20.05
N GLY A 178 -22.67 17.92 19.20
CA GLY A 178 -21.90 19.13 18.95
C GLY A 178 -21.90 20.06 20.17
N HIS A 179 -21.07 21.09 20.11
CA HIS A 179 -20.97 22.11 21.17
C HIS A 179 -22.31 22.81 21.48
N ASP A 180 -23.19 22.90 20.49
CA ASP A 180 -24.52 23.50 20.59
C ASP A 180 -25.59 22.51 21.11
N GLY A 181 -25.18 21.31 21.53
CA GLY A 181 -26.05 20.24 22.00
C GLY A 181 -26.73 19.45 20.88
N THR A 182 -26.47 19.77 19.60
CA THR A 182 -27.14 19.07 18.48
C THR A 182 -26.49 17.72 18.20
N PRO A 183 -27.25 16.65 17.85
CA PRO A 183 -26.67 15.37 17.45
C PRO A 183 -25.77 15.48 16.21
N PHE A 184 -24.56 14.95 16.27
CA PHE A 184 -23.60 15.05 15.16
C PHE A 184 -23.88 14.02 14.05
N LEU A 185 -24.43 14.50 12.93
CA LEU A 185 -24.56 13.75 11.67
C LEU A 185 -24.04 14.56 10.48
N GLU A 186 -23.38 13.88 9.57
CA GLU A 186 -22.86 14.40 8.31
C GLU A 186 -23.93 14.28 7.22
N VAL A 187 -24.10 15.33 6.42
CA VAL A 187 -25.02 15.27 5.27
C VAL A 187 -24.23 14.85 4.05
N HIS A 188 -24.64 13.74 3.46
CA HIS A 188 -24.00 13.09 2.33
C HIS A 188 -24.92 13.15 1.11
N HIS A 189 -24.38 13.54 -0.04
CA HIS A 189 -25.07 13.45 -1.32
C HIS A 189 -24.86 12.05 -1.90
N VAL A 190 -25.93 11.30 -2.12
CA VAL A 190 -25.89 9.88 -2.51
C VAL A 190 -25.27 9.70 -3.90
N LYS A 191 -25.72 10.49 -4.89
CA LYS A 191 -24.96 10.80 -6.09
C LYS A 191 -24.06 11.99 -5.78
N PHE A 192 -22.76 11.81 -5.93
CA PHE A 192 -21.79 12.83 -5.54
C PHE A 192 -21.94 14.07 -6.41
N LEU A 193 -21.78 15.26 -5.81
CA LEU A 193 -21.82 16.53 -6.57
C LEU A 193 -20.75 16.58 -7.68
N ALA A 194 -19.59 15.96 -7.44
CA ALA A 194 -18.53 15.82 -8.44
C ALA A 194 -18.86 14.86 -9.60
N GLN A 195 -19.98 14.14 -9.50
CA GLN A 195 -20.52 13.23 -10.51
C GLN A 195 -21.91 13.69 -10.93
N ASP A 196 -22.10 15.01 -11.02
CA ASP A 196 -23.35 15.66 -11.44
C ASP A 196 -24.58 15.37 -10.56
N GLY A 197 -24.36 15.00 -9.29
CA GLY A 197 -25.44 14.89 -8.31
C GLY A 197 -26.00 16.25 -7.90
N SER A 198 -27.30 16.32 -7.65
CA SER A 198 -27.93 17.58 -7.24
C SER A 198 -27.78 17.87 -5.74
N ASP A 199 -27.72 19.15 -5.37
CA ASP A 199 -27.82 19.59 -3.97
C ASP A 199 -29.29 19.70 -3.54
N ARG A 200 -29.99 18.56 -3.51
CA ARG A 200 -31.41 18.47 -3.17
C ARG A 200 -31.63 17.46 -2.06
N THR A 201 -32.73 17.61 -1.33
CA THR A 201 -33.13 16.65 -0.28
C THR A 201 -33.43 15.25 -0.84
N SER A 202 -33.76 15.14 -2.13
CA SER A 202 -33.93 13.89 -2.88
C SER A 202 -32.62 13.16 -3.18
N ASN A 203 -31.48 13.81 -2.97
CA ASN A 203 -30.16 13.22 -3.18
C ASN A 203 -29.33 13.27 -1.89
N ALA A 204 -29.91 13.61 -0.73
CA ALA A 204 -29.14 13.86 0.50
C ALA A 204 -29.66 13.05 1.70
N VAL A 205 -28.72 12.49 2.47
CA VAL A 205 -28.95 11.70 3.69
C VAL A 205 -28.09 12.17 4.86
N ALA A 206 -28.58 11.99 6.09
CA ALA A 206 -27.83 12.23 7.32
C ALA A 206 -27.21 10.92 7.82
N LEU A 207 -25.87 10.86 7.88
CA LEU A 207 -25.12 9.68 8.26
C LEU A 207 -24.20 9.96 9.44
N CYS A 208 -23.97 8.93 10.27
CA CYS A 208 -22.85 8.96 11.22
C CYS A 208 -21.52 8.91 10.44
N PRO A 209 -20.39 9.32 11.06
CA PRO A 209 -19.09 9.34 10.38
C PRO A 209 -18.70 7.99 9.76
N ASN A 210 -19.00 6.89 10.43
CA ASN A 210 -18.70 5.54 9.91
C ASN A 210 -19.51 5.20 8.66
N CYS A 211 -20.81 5.47 8.66
CA CYS A 211 -21.66 5.23 7.49
C CYS A 211 -21.32 6.18 6.33
N HIS A 212 -20.98 7.43 6.65
CA HIS A 212 -20.53 8.38 5.64
C HIS A 212 -19.25 7.90 4.95
N GLN A 213 -18.26 7.46 5.73
CA GLN A 213 -17.02 6.90 5.17
C GLN A 213 -17.26 5.58 4.42
N ARG A 214 -18.21 4.74 4.84
CA ARG A 214 -18.63 3.54 4.09
C ARG A 214 -19.08 3.91 2.67
N CYS A 215 -19.90 4.94 2.50
CA CYS A 215 -20.31 5.42 1.16
C CYS A 215 -19.12 5.82 0.27
N HIS A 216 -18.05 6.36 0.85
CA HIS A 216 -16.89 6.82 0.10
C HIS A 216 -15.86 5.71 -0.19
N ARG A 217 -15.59 4.85 0.80
CA ARG A 217 -14.36 4.04 0.84
C ARG A 217 -14.57 2.54 0.93
N SER A 218 -15.75 2.08 1.34
CA SER A 218 -15.92 0.64 1.57
C SER A 218 -16.01 -0.15 0.26
N SER A 219 -15.61 -1.42 0.32
CA SER A 219 -15.75 -2.36 -0.79
C SER A 219 -17.22 -2.64 -1.15
N ASP A 220 -18.14 -2.46 -0.19
CA ASP A 220 -19.57 -2.70 -0.34
C ASP A 220 -20.38 -1.40 -0.58
N ARG A 221 -19.72 -0.27 -0.86
CA ARG A 221 -20.36 1.05 -1.00
C ARG A 221 -21.55 1.04 -1.96
N HIS A 222 -21.47 0.30 -3.07
CA HIS A 222 -22.56 0.22 -4.06
C HIS A 222 -23.79 -0.49 -3.50
N VAL A 223 -23.58 -1.56 -2.73
CA VAL A 223 -24.66 -2.29 -2.05
C VAL A 223 -25.28 -1.39 -0.99
N PHE A 224 -24.44 -0.73 -0.18
CA PHE A 224 -24.90 0.19 0.85
C PHE A 224 -25.68 1.39 0.27
N THR A 225 -25.23 1.95 -0.86
CA THR A 225 -25.95 3.01 -1.58
C THR A 225 -27.32 2.53 -2.08
N ALA A 226 -27.41 1.32 -2.63
CA ALA A 226 -28.69 0.76 -3.05
C ALA A 226 -29.66 0.57 -1.86
N GLU A 227 -29.16 0.12 -0.70
CA GLU A 227 -29.94 0.03 0.53
C GLU A 227 -30.50 1.39 0.98
N LEU A 228 -29.73 2.47 0.82
CA LEU A 228 -30.20 3.82 1.15
C LEU A 228 -31.41 4.21 0.28
N TYR A 229 -31.37 3.94 -1.04
CA TYR A 229 -32.50 4.22 -1.94
C TYR A 229 -33.75 3.42 -1.57
N LEU A 230 -33.59 2.17 -1.11
CA LEU A 230 -34.71 1.34 -0.66
C LEU A 230 -35.29 1.82 0.67
N LYS A 231 -34.43 2.23 1.61
CA LYS A 231 -34.83 2.58 2.98
C LYS A 231 -35.41 3.98 3.09
N ILE A 232 -34.90 4.93 2.30
CA ILE A 232 -35.18 6.36 2.46
C ILE A 232 -36.09 6.84 1.34
N ALA A 233 -37.40 6.85 1.61
CA ALA A 233 -38.46 7.11 0.63
C ALA A 233 -38.37 8.44 -0.14
N ARG A 234 -37.64 9.44 0.37
CA ARG A 234 -37.46 10.72 -0.33
C ARG A 234 -36.40 10.68 -1.43
N LEU A 235 -35.52 9.68 -1.41
CA LEU A 235 -34.42 9.60 -2.37
C LEU A 235 -34.94 9.29 -3.77
N ARG A 236 -34.31 9.89 -4.78
CA ARG A 236 -34.60 9.68 -6.21
C ARG A 236 -33.27 9.44 -6.90
N GLU A 237 -33.20 8.39 -7.72
CA GLU A 237 -32.04 8.16 -8.57
C GLU A 237 -31.94 9.26 -9.64
N GLU A 238 -30.72 9.76 -9.87
CA GLU A 238 -30.39 10.88 -10.75
C GLU A 238 -29.25 10.51 -11.71
#